data_AF-A0AA47B4M3-F1
#
_entry.id   AF-A0AA47B4M3-F1
#
_cell.length_a   1.000
_cell.length_b   1.000
_cell.length_c   1.000
_cell.angle_alpha   90.00
_cell.angle_beta   90.00
_cell.angle_gamma   90.00
#
_symmetry.space_group_name_H-M   'P 1'
#
loop_
_entity.id
_entity.type
_entity.pdbx_description
1 polymer ?
#
loop_
_entity_poly.entity_id
_entity_poly.type
_entity_poly.pdbx_seq_one_letter_code
_entity_poly.pdbx_strand_id
1 'polypeptide(L)'
;MFATVFYWIIIAATGLWGVWSAAWSMIYVAKHENGNLWIFAIINVLILALLGLADLIYSTEGNQWYWFSSTRADISLLVYMLIAYCALVVLQVLFGITRKPKKA
;
A
#
# COMPACT_ATOMS: atom_id res chain seq x y z
N MET A 1 -3.51 -14.31 20.10
CA MET A 1 -2.15 -13.72 20.23
C MET A 1 -1.43 -13.64 18.88
N PHE A 2 -1.33 -14.73 18.12
CA PHE A 2 -0.63 -14.72 16.81
C PHE A 2 -1.21 -13.72 15.80
N ALA A 3 -2.52 -13.68 15.58
CA ALA A 3 -3.08 -12.77 14.57
C ALA A 3 -2.96 -11.29 14.92
N THR A 4 -2.92 -10.95 16.21
CA THR A 4 -2.63 -9.59 16.67
C THR A 4 -1.20 -9.19 16.33
N VAL A 5 -0.24 -10.09 16.54
CA VAL A 5 1.17 -9.85 16.16
C VAL A 5 1.31 -9.75 14.64
N PHE A 6 0.67 -10.64 13.90
CA PHE A 6 0.68 -10.64 12.44
C PHE A 6 0.10 -9.34 11.84
N TYR A 7 -1.01 -8.84 12.42
CA TYR A 7 -1.59 -7.55 12.07
C TYR A 7 -0.56 -6.42 12.19
N TRP A 8 0.10 -6.32 13.35
CA TRP A 8 1.10 -5.27 13.58
C TRP A 8 2.34 -5.40 12.70
N ILE A 9 2.75 -6.63 12.36
CA ILE A 9 3.83 -6.87 11.38
C ILE A 9 3.44 -6.32 10.01
N ILE A 10 2.22 -6.59 9.54
CA ILE A 10 1.72 -6.04 8.27
C ILE A 10 1.74 -4.51 8.31
N ILE A 11 1.18 -3.92 9.36
CA ILE A 11 1.13 -2.45 9.51
C ILE A 11 2.53 -1.84 9.51
N ALA A 12 3.47 -2.40 10.29
CA ALA A 12 4.82 -1.86 10.38
C ALA A 12 5.58 -1.99 9.06
N ALA A 13 5.54 -3.18 8.43
CA ALA A 13 6.25 -3.43 7.17
C ALA A 13 5.71 -2.55 6.03
N THR A 14 4.39 -2.50 5.88
CA THR A 14 3.75 -1.66 4.84
C THR A 14 3.84 -0.18 5.18
N GLY A 15 3.95 0.20 6.46
CA GLY A 15 4.12 1.59 6.86
C GLY A 15 5.50 2.11 6.47
N LEU A 16 6.55 1.36 6.84
CA LEU A 16 7.93 1.67 6.47
C LEU A 16 8.12 1.71 4.96
N TRP A 17 7.59 0.72 4.23
CA TRP A 17 7.65 0.71 2.78
C TRP A 17 6.89 1.88 2.16
N GLY A 18 5.68 2.19 2.66
CA GLY A 18 4.84 3.26 2.11
C GLY A 18 5.52 4.62 2.24
N VAL A 19 6.11 4.92 3.40
CA VAL A 19 6.89 6.15 3.63
C VAL A 19 8.11 6.20 2.71
N TRP A 20 8.86 5.09 2.62
CA TRP A 20 10.03 5.00 1.73
C TRP A 20 9.66 5.22 0.26
N SER A 21 8.60 4.55 -0.19
CA SER A 21 8.08 4.67 -1.55
C SER A 21 7.61 6.10 -1.85
N ALA A 22 6.90 6.75 -0.94
CA ALA A 22 6.46 8.13 -1.10
C ALA A 22 7.65 9.09 -1.18
N ALA A 23 8.65 8.94 -0.29
CA ALA A 23 9.86 9.78 -0.30
C ALA A 23 10.62 9.69 -1.62
N TRP A 24 10.89 8.48 -2.11
CA TRP A 24 11.56 8.28 -3.40
C TRP A 24 10.73 8.77 -4.58
N SER A 25 9.41 8.59 -4.54
CA SER A 25 8.53 9.10 -5.58
C SER A 25 8.63 10.62 -5.71
N MET A 26 8.65 11.35 -4.58
CA MET A 26 8.85 12.80 -4.59
C MET A 26 10.21 13.20 -5.18
N ILE A 27 11.29 12.47 -4.84
CA ILE A 27 12.63 12.72 -5.37
C ILE A 27 12.65 12.51 -6.90
N TYR A 28 12.06 11.43 -7.42
CA TYR A 28 12.03 11.17 -8.85
C TYR A 28 11.21 12.20 -9.62
N VAL A 29 10.07 12.63 -9.07
CA VAL A 29 9.28 13.73 -9.65
C VAL A 29 10.12 15.02 -9.69
N ALA A 30 10.81 15.36 -8.60
CA ALA A 30 11.64 16.56 -8.52
C ALA A 30 12.84 16.53 -9.48
N LYS A 31 13.39 15.34 -9.76
CA LYS A 31 14.51 15.14 -10.70
C LYS A 31 14.09 14.89 -12.15
N HIS A 32 12.77 14.89 -12.44
CA HIS A 32 12.22 14.52 -13.74
C HIS A 32 12.57 13.09 -14.21
N GLU A 33 12.87 12.18 -13.27
CA GLU A 33 13.16 10.76 -13.52
C GLU A 33 11.87 9.93 -13.45
N ASN A 34 10.79 10.44 -14.04
CA ASN A 34 9.43 9.93 -13.86
C ASN A 34 9.23 8.49 -14.34
N GLY A 35 10.11 7.96 -15.19
CA GLY A 35 10.10 6.54 -15.59
C GLY A 35 10.22 5.59 -14.40
N ASN A 36 10.94 6.00 -13.34
CA ASN A 36 11.14 5.18 -12.14
C ASN A 36 9.86 5.04 -11.31
N LEU A 37 8.90 5.97 -11.45
CA LEU A 37 7.63 5.94 -10.72
C LEU A 37 6.77 4.73 -11.10
N TRP A 38 6.92 4.19 -12.31
CA TRP A 38 6.21 2.99 -12.76
C TRP A 38 6.58 1.76 -11.94
N ILE A 39 7.85 1.62 -11.55
CA ILE A 39 8.30 0.49 -10.72
C ILE A 39 7.63 0.56 -9.36
N PHE A 40 7.60 1.74 -8.74
CA PHE A 40 6.93 1.93 -7.46
C PHE A 40 5.41 1.71 -7.57
N ALA A 41 4.77 2.19 -8.63
CA ALA A 41 3.35 1.97 -8.85
C ALA A 41 3.02 0.48 -8.93
N ILE A 42 3.78 -0.31 -9.68
CA ILE A 42 3.58 -1.77 -9.82
C ILE A 42 3.74 -2.46 -8.45
N ILE A 43 4.81 -2.16 -7.72
CA ILE A 43 5.05 -2.77 -6.41
C ILE A 43 3.94 -2.38 -5.42
N ASN A 44 3.52 -1.11 -5.42
CA ASN A 44 2.48 -0.63 -4.52
C ASN A 44 1.09 -1.20 -4.87
N VAL A 45 0.80 -1.52 -6.14
CA VAL A 45 -0.41 -2.28 -6.51
C VAL A 45 -0.39 -3.68 -5.92
N LEU A 46 0.76 -4.37 -5.95
CA LEU A 46 0.88 -5.70 -5.32
C LEU A 46 0.68 -5.63 -3.81
N ILE A 47 1.25 -4.61 -3.14
CA ILE A 47 1.05 -4.40 -1.71
C ILE A 47 -0.40 -4.04 -1.41
N LEU A 48 -1.05 -3.23 -2.24
CA LEU A 48 -2.47 -2.90 -2.11
C LEU A 48 -3.34 -4.15 -2.20
N ALA A 49 -3.04 -5.07 -3.13
CA ALA A 49 -3.74 -6.35 -3.23
C ALA A 49 -3.52 -7.23 -1.98
N LEU A 50 -2.30 -7.29 -1.45
CA LEU A 50 -1.99 -8.02 -0.22
C LEU A 50 -2.71 -7.43 1.00
N LEU A 51 -2.75 -6.10 1.13
CA LEU A 51 -3.49 -5.41 2.17
C LEU A 51 -5.01 -5.69 2.04
N GLY A 52 -5.53 -5.75 0.82
CA GLY A 52 -6.95 -6.06 0.58
C GLY A 52 -7.30 -7.49 0.99
N LEU A 53 -6.40 -8.45 0.72
CA LEU A 53 -6.55 -9.81 1.22
C LEU A 53 -6.51 -9.87 2.75
N ALA A 54 -5.59 -9.11 3.38
CA ALA A 54 -5.54 -9.03 4.83
C ALA A 54 -6.83 -8.44 5.41
N ASP A 55 -7.38 -7.37 4.81
CA ASP A 55 -8.65 -6.78 5.22
C ASP A 55 -9.81 -7.79 5.14
N LEU A 56 -9.89 -8.56 4.05
CA LEU A 56 -10.92 -9.61 3.89
C LEU A 56 -10.84 -10.69 4.97
N ILE A 57 -9.62 -11.12 5.33
CA ILE A 57 -9.39 -12.09 6.40
C ILE A 57 -9.85 -11.52 7.75
N TYR A 58 -9.54 -10.26 8.02
CA TYR A 58 -9.83 -9.62 9.30
C TYR A 58 -11.25 -9.09 9.46
N SER A 59 -11.95 -8.77 8.36
CA SER A 59 -13.33 -8.23 8.37
C SER A 59 -14.42 -9.31 8.37
N THR A 60 -14.11 -10.54 7.93
CA THR A 60 -15.10 -11.62 7.88
C THR A 60 -15.30 -12.25 9.25
N GLU A 61 -16.51 -12.14 9.82
CA GLU A 61 -16.86 -12.65 11.15
C GLU A 61 -16.46 -14.13 11.33
N GLY A 62 -16.73 -14.99 10.35
CA GLY A 62 -16.38 -16.42 10.38
C GLY A 62 -14.87 -16.70 10.41
N ASN A 63 -14.05 -15.79 9.86
CA ASN A 63 -12.60 -15.90 9.91
C ASN A 63 -12.04 -15.39 11.24
N GLN A 64 -12.65 -14.38 11.85
CA GLN A 64 -12.16 -13.80 13.10
C GLN A 64 -12.00 -14.84 14.24
N TRP A 65 -12.87 -15.85 14.29
CA TRP A 65 -12.80 -16.94 15.28
C TRP A 65 -11.53 -17.81 15.18
N TYR A 66 -10.91 -17.92 14.00
CA TYR A 66 -9.67 -18.69 13.81
C TYR A 66 -8.41 -17.91 14.18
N TRP A 67 -8.48 -16.58 14.08
CA TRP A 67 -7.29 -15.73 14.13
C TRP A 67 -7.21 -14.93 15.45
N PHE A 68 -8.34 -14.47 16.00
CA PHE A 68 -8.36 -13.64 17.20
C PHE A 68 -8.83 -14.38 18.45
N SER A 69 -8.24 -14.06 19.61
CA SER A 69 -8.69 -14.61 20.90
C SER A 69 -9.78 -13.77 21.57
N SER A 70 -10.18 -12.63 20.99
CA SER A 70 -11.29 -11.80 21.44
C SER A 70 -11.91 -11.06 20.25
N THR A 71 -13.24 -11.03 20.19
CA THR A 71 -14.00 -10.45 19.09
C THR A 71 -13.80 -8.92 19.03
N ARG A 72 -13.49 -8.41 17.84
CA ARG A 72 -13.18 -7.01 17.49
C ARG A 72 -11.85 -6.44 18.01
N ALA A 73 -10.79 -6.70 17.25
CA ALA A 73 -9.74 -5.71 17.10
C ALA A 73 -10.25 -4.61 16.15
N ASP A 74 -10.10 -3.34 16.53
CA ASP A 74 -10.31 -2.23 15.61
C ASP A 74 -9.23 -2.27 14.51
N ILE A 75 -9.63 -2.66 13.30
CA ILE A 75 -8.75 -2.78 12.12
C ILE A 75 -8.79 -1.53 11.23
N SER A 76 -9.35 -0.42 11.71
CA SER A 76 -9.49 0.82 10.92
C SER A 76 -8.17 1.31 10.33
N LEU A 77 -7.05 1.09 11.02
CA LEU A 77 -5.73 1.47 10.52
C LEU A 77 -5.37 0.73 9.22
N LEU A 78 -5.73 -0.55 9.08
CA LEU A 78 -5.49 -1.31 7.86
C LEU A 78 -6.29 -0.73 6.68
N VAL A 79 -7.53 -0.30 6.93
CA VAL A 79 -8.35 0.40 5.93
C VAL A 79 -7.73 1.75 5.55
N TYR A 80 -7.20 2.52 6.51
CA TYR A 80 -6.47 3.75 6.19
C TYR A 80 -5.21 3.49 5.34
N MET A 81 -4.51 2.38 5.58
CA MET A 81 -3.38 2.00 4.74
C MET A 81 -3.80 1.64 3.32
N LEU A 82 -4.91 0.93 3.14
CA LEU A 82 -5.48 0.66 1.81
C LEU A 82 -5.73 1.96 1.04
N ILE A 83 -6.38 2.93 1.66
CA ILE A 83 -6.68 4.23 1.04
C ILE A 83 -5.38 4.97 0.70
N ALA A 84 -4.40 4.98 1.61
CA ALA A 84 -3.11 5.63 1.40
C ALA A 84 -2.33 5.02 0.22
N TYR A 85 -2.28 3.69 0.13
CA TYR A 85 -1.63 3.00 -0.99
C TYR A 85 -2.37 3.21 -2.31
N CYS A 86 -3.70 3.22 -2.30
CA CYS A 86 -4.51 3.54 -3.48
C CYS A 86 -4.17 4.95 -4.00
N ALA A 87 -4.15 5.95 -3.12
CA ALA A 87 -3.77 7.32 -3.47
C ALA A 87 -2.34 7.38 -4.00
N LEU A 88 -1.39 6.71 -3.33
CA LEU A 88 0.01 6.69 -3.73
C LEU A 88 0.22 6.09 -5.13
N VAL A 89 -0.44 4.96 -5.44
CA VAL A 89 -0.42 4.34 -6.76
C VAL A 89 -0.97 5.29 -7.82
N VAL A 90 -2.13 5.91 -7.57
CA VAL A 90 -2.74 6.85 -8.51
C VAL A 90 -1.78 8.01 -8.82
N LEU A 91 -1.16 8.60 -7.79
CA LEU A 91 -0.19 9.67 -7.98
C LEU A 91 1.04 9.19 -8.77
N GLN A 92 1.59 8.01 -8.44
CA GLN A 92 2.75 7.46 -9.15
C GLN A 92 2.47 7.18 -10.63
N VAL A 93 1.27 6.67 -10.95
CA VAL A 93 0.86 6.45 -12.35
C VAL A 93 0.70 7.79 -13.06
N LEU A 94 -0.02 8.76 -12.47
CA LEU A 94 -0.24 10.06 -13.07
C LEU A 94 1.07 10.81 -13.36
N PHE A 95 1.99 10.83 -12.39
CA PHE A 95 3.29 11.48 -12.56
C PHE A 95 4.28 10.65 -13.39
N GLY A 96 4.12 9.32 -13.43
CA GLY A 96 4.93 8.42 -14.26
C GLY A 96 4.64 8.53 -15.75
N ILE A 97 3.47 9.05 -16.14
CA ILE A 97 3.14 9.32 -17.54
C ILE A 97 3.99 10.48 -18.04
N THR A 98 5.06 10.16 -18.75
CA THR A 98 5.85 11.14 -19.51
C THR A 98 5.37 11.16 -20.96
N ARG A 99 4.94 12.33 -21.44
CA ARG A 99 4.73 12.52 -22.88
C ARG A 99 6.11 12.54 -23.54
N LYS A 100 6.44 11.52 -24.33
CA LYS A 100 7.60 11.62 -25.22
C LYS A 100 7.39 12.84 -26.14
N PRO A 101 8.37 13.74 -26.29
CA PRO A 101 8.25 14.79 -27.28
C PRO A 101 8.06 14.12 -28.65
N LYS A 102 7.01 14.53 -29.36
CA LYS A 102 6.77 14.12 -30.74
C LYS A 102 8.04 14.53 -31.50
N LYS A 103 8.82 13.58 -32.03
CA LYS A 103 9.90 13.91 -32.95
C LYS A 103 9.26 14.69 -34.10
N ALA A 104 9.64 15.96 -34.24
CA ALA A 104 9.32 16.78 -35.39
C ALA A 104 10.12 16.29 -36.60
#